data_AF-A0A0N0KAF0-F1
#
_entry.id   AF-A0A0N0KAF0-F1
#
_cell.length_a   1.000
_cell.length_b   1.000
_cell.length_c   1.000
_cell.angle_alpha   90.00
_cell.angle_beta   90.00
_cell.angle_gamma   90.00
#
_symmetry.space_group_name_H-M   'P 1'
#
loop_
_entity.id
_entity.type
_entity.pdbx_description
1 polymer ?
#
loop_
_entity_poly.entity_id
_entity_poly.type
_entity_poly.pdbx_seq_one_letter_code
_entity_poly.pdbx_strand_id
1 'polypeptide(L)'
;MLHNGQPLGTQQLSEDRFAREFTDRHGDISRFCHTSGKWFLFNGNHWETDGTKRVNYMVREIIRELSAGATSFNKSSVINGVEKMLQSQPTHSVESSYWDAHTYLLGTPNGTVDLKTGDLRPACPKDAITKVTACAPEEGSPATWLRFLDEATGHDPEMVRYLQQICGYALTGDTKEHALFFVHGHGGNGKSVFLNTVAGILADEASRVFRRQFQLGYATIS
;
A
#
# COMPACT_ATOMS: atom_id res chain seq x y z
N MET A 1 -16.74 23.02 -57.59
CA MET A 1 -15.86 21.83 -57.69
C MET A 1 -15.00 21.84 -56.43
N LEU A 2 -15.37 21.13 -55.35
CA LEU A 2 -14.99 19.73 -55.02
C LEU A 2 -13.48 19.55 -55.26
N HIS A 3 -12.59 19.25 -54.31
CA HIS A 3 -12.54 18.26 -53.22
C HIS A 3 -11.23 18.61 -52.44
N ASN A 4 -11.05 18.52 -51.11
CA ASN A 4 -11.01 17.30 -50.31
C ASN A 4 -10.91 17.68 -48.83
N GLY A 5 -11.96 17.40 -48.07
CA GLY A 5 -11.81 17.13 -46.65
C GLY A 5 -11.16 15.76 -46.49
N GLN A 6 -9.96 15.71 -45.93
CA GLN A 6 -9.42 14.44 -45.45
C GLN A 6 -10.21 14.03 -44.20
N PRO A 7 -10.79 12.82 -44.15
CA PRO A 7 -11.36 12.32 -42.91
C PRO A 7 -10.22 12.09 -41.90
N LEU A 8 -10.41 12.58 -40.67
CA LEU A 8 -9.59 12.25 -39.51
C LEU A 8 -9.41 10.72 -39.48
N GLY A 9 -8.15 10.28 -39.58
CA GLY A 9 -7.80 8.92 -39.96
C GLY A 9 -8.43 7.84 -39.08
N THR A 10 -8.92 6.80 -39.74
CA THR A 10 -9.24 5.50 -39.15
C THR A 10 -8.00 4.98 -38.42
N GLN A 11 -7.89 5.19 -37.11
CA GLN A 11 -6.79 4.61 -36.34
C GLN A 11 -6.88 3.08 -36.45
N GLN A 12 -5.89 2.49 -37.11
CA GLN A 12 -5.80 1.05 -37.31
C GLN A 12 -5.69 0.33 -35.96
N LEU A 13 -6.46 -0.75 -35.76
CA LEU A 13 -6.36 -1.59 -34.57
C LEU A 13 -4.96 -2.21 -34.48
N SER A 14 -4.30 -2.04 -33.34
CA SER A 14 -2.95 -2.55 -33.07
C SER A 14 -2.74 -2.75 -31.56
N GLU A 15 -1.72 -3.53 -31.19
CA GLU A 15 -1.30 -3.69 -29.78
C GLU A 15 -0.95 -2.34 -29.14
N ASP A 16 -0.27 -1.46 -29.87
CA ASP A 16 0.02 -0.08 -29.43
C ASP A 16 -1.25 0.72 -29.13
N ARG A 17 -2.27 0.62 -29.98
CA ARG A 17 -3.54 1.30 -29.76
C ARG A 17 -4.25 0.78 -28.51
N PHE A 18 -4.26 -0.54 -28.28
CA PHE A 18 -4.83 -1.12 -27.06
C PHE A 18 -4.07 -0.70 -25.82
N ALA A 19 -2.73 -0.62 -25.89
CA ALA A 19 -1.90 -0.15 -24.79
C ALA A 19 -2.20 1.32 -24.45
N ARG A 20 -2.32 2.20 -25.46
CA ARG A 20 -2.69 3.61 -25.24
C ARG A 20 -4.06 3.74 -24.59
N GLU A 21 -5.07 3.02 -25.08
CA GLU A 21 -6.40 3.03 -24.49
C GLU A 21 -6.38 2.54 -23.03
N PHE A 22 -5.57 1.52 -22.73
CA PHE A 22 -5.39 1.06 -21.35
C PHE A 22 -4.77 2.14 -20.48
N THR A 23 -3.73 2.82 -20.96
CA THR A 23 -3.09 3.90 -20.24
C THR A 23 -4.03 5.07 -20.00
N ASP A 24 -4.86 5.43 -20.98
CA ASP A 24 -5.84 6.51 -20.84
C ASP A 24 -6.91 6.18 -19.78
N ARG A 25 -7.35 4.91 -19.69
CA ARG A 25 -8.41 4.49 -18.75
C ARG A 25 -7.91 4.09 -17.36
N HIS A 26 -6.70 3.52 -17.30
CA HIS A 26 -6.19 2.83 -16.11
C HIS A 26 -4.81 3.34 -15.68
N GLY A 27 -4.30 4.40 -16.33
CA GLY A 27 -3.00 5.01 -16.06
C GLY A 27 -2.82 5.46 -14.63
N ASP A 28 -3.87 5.89 -13.93
CA ASP A 28 -3.76 6.34 -12.53
C ASP A 28 -3.80 5.19 -11.51
N ILE A 29 -4.26 4.01 -11.91
CA ILE A 29 -4.57 2.89 -11.00
C ILE A 29 -3.77 1.63 -11.28
N SER A 30 -2.79 1.66 -12.20
CA SER A 30 -1.99 0.50 -12.57
C SER A 30 -0.50 0.81 -12.65
N ARG A 31 0.30 0.03 -11.93
CA ARG A 31 1.77 0.14 -11.92
C ARG A 31 2.40 -1.23 -12.02
N PHE A 32 3.45 -1.36 -12.81
CA PHE A 32 4.31 -2.53 -12.84
C PHE A 32 5.61 -2.22 -12.11
N CYS A 33 5.89 -3.00 -11.06
CA CYS A 33 7.10 -2.86 -10.26
C CYS A 33 8.18 -3.80 -10.80
N HIS A 34 9.20 -3.25 -11.46
CA HIS A 34 10.29 -4.03 -12.08
C HIS A 34 11.13 -4.78 -11.06
N THR A 35 11.30 -4.24 -9.85
CA THR A 35 12.05 -4.90 -8.77
C THR A 35 11.37 -6.19 -8.30
N SER A 36 10.03 -6.22 -8.24
CA SER A 36 9.29 -7.40 -7.80
C SER A 36 8.76 -8.27 -8.95
N GLY A 37 8.76 -7.74 -10.18
CA GLY A 37 8.19 -8.39 -11.36
C GLY A 37 6.66 -8.53 -11.29
N LYS A 38 5.97 -7.63 -10.58
CA LYS A 38 4.54 -7.71 -10.31
C LYS A 38 3.81 -6.44 -10.68
N TRP A 39 2.56 -6.63 -11.12
CA TRP A 39 1.58 -5.56 -11.20
C TRP A 39 1.01 -5.22 -9.82
N PHE A 40 0.75 -3.94 -9.63
CA PHE A 40 0.01 -3.37 -8.51
C PHE A 40 -1.19 -2.60 -9.06
N LEU A 41 -2.34 -2.76 -8.41
CA LEU A 41 -3.57 -2.06 -8.75
C LEU A 41 -4.07 -1.29 -7.54
N PHE A 42 -4.45 -0.05 -7.77
CA PHE A 42 -5.08 0.78 -6.74
C PHE A 42 -6.54 0.33 -6.55
N ASN A 43 -6.90 -0.06 -5.33
CA ASN A 43 -8.25 -0.59 -5.02
C ASN A 43 -9.26 0.49 -4.59
N GLY A 44 -8.88 1.77 -4.65
CA GLY A 44 -9.66 2.90 -4.09
C GLY A 44 -9.12 3.41 -2.76
N ASN A 45 -8.26 2.64 -2.08
CA ASN A 45 -7.65 3.00 -0.79
C ASN A 45 -6.12 2.84 -0.78
N HIS A 46 -5.59 1.74 -1.30
CA HIS A 46 -4.16 1.48 -1.36
C HIS A 46 -3.80 0.61 -2.57
N TRP A 47 -2.51 0.48 -2.84
CA TRP A 47 -1.98 -0.35 -3.91
C TRP A 47 -1.80 -1.79 -3.45
N GLU A 48 -2.40 -2.72 -4.18
CA GLU A 48 -2.29 -4.16 -3.91
C GLU A 48 -1.67 -4.89 -5.09
N THR A 49 -0.90 -5.94 -4.80
CA THR A 49 -0.40 -6.82 -5.87
C THR A 49 -1.54 -7.47 -6.63
N ASP A 50 -1.43 -7.51 -7.95
CA ASP A 50 -2.36 -8.25 -8.81
C ASP A 50 -2.07 -9.77 -8.76
N GLY A 51 -2.73 -10.47 -7.83
CA GLY A 51 -2.60 -11.92 -7.68
C GLY A 51 -3.42 -12.74 -8.68
N THR A 52 -4.33 -12.11 -9.44
CA THR A 52 -5.34 -12.82 -10.26
C THR A 52 -5.33 -12.42 -11.73
N LYS A 53 -4.30 -11.69 -12.18
CA LYS A 53 -4.15 -11.22 -13.56
C LYS A 53 -5.28 -10.27 -14.01
N ARG A 54 -5.76 -9.41 -13.10
CA ARG A 54 -6.72 -8.34 -13.39
C ARG A 54 -6.25 -7.42 -14.52
N VAL A 55 -4.95 -7.14 -14.63
CA VAL A 55 -4.40 -6.34 -15.75
C VAL A 55 -4.70 -7.00 -17.10
N ASN A 56 -4.47 -8.31 -17.21
CA ASN A 56 -4.76 -9.05 -18.44
C ASN A 56 -6.26 -9.11 -18.76
N TYR A 57 -7.10 -9.18 -17.73
CA TYR A 57 -8.55 -9.06 -17.90
C TYR A 57 -8.94 -7.68 -18.45
N MET A 58 -8.41 -6.59 -17.88
CA MET A 58 -8.67 -5.22 -18.34
C MET A 58 -8.18 -5.00 -19.79
N VAL A 59 -7.00 -5.51 -20.15
CA VAL A 59 -6.50 -5.51 -21.53
C VAL A 59 -7.47 -6.23 -22.47
N ARG A 60 -7.96 -7.42 -22.07
CA ARG A 60 -8.92 -8.18 -22.88
C ARG A 60 -10.22 -7.43 -23.09
N GLU A 61 -10.72 -6.72 -22.08
CA GLU A 61 -11.94 -5.91 -22.19
C GLU A 61 -11.78 -4.78 -23.20
N ILE A 62 -10.63 -4.08 -23.16
CA ILE A 62 -10.29 -3.04 -24.13
C ILE A 62 -10.19 -3.60 -25.55
N ILE A 63 -9.52 -4.74 -25.73
CA ILE A 63 -9.44 -5.41 -27.04
C ILE A 63 -10.84 -5.76 -27.54
N ARG A 64 -11.68 -6.37 -26.68
CA ARG A 64 -13.04 -6.79 -27.04
C ARG A 64 -13.89 -5.60 -27.50
N GLU A 65 -13.81 -4.49 -26.78
CA GLU A 65 -14.55 -3.26 -27.09
C GLU A 65 -14.07 -2.62 -28.40
N LEU A 66 -12.77 -2.33 -28.50
CA LEU A 66 -12.22 -1.62 -29.66
C LEU A 66 -12.20 -2.44 -30.94
N SER A 67 -12.14 -3.77 -30.84
CA SER A 67 -12.22 -4.67 -32.00
C SER A 67 -13.65 -4.98 -32.45
N ALA A 68 -14.67 -4.43 -31.77
CA ALA A 68 -16.07 -4.74 -32.00
C ALA A 68 -16.35 -6.27 -32.03
N GLY A 69 -15.65 -7.03 -31.19
CA GLY A 69 -15.76 -8.49 -31.12
C GLY A 69 -14.98 -9.28 -32.18
N ALA A 70 -14.14 -8.64 -33.00
CA ALA A 70 -13.30 -9.35 -33.97
C ALA A 70 -12.35 -10.33 -33.26
N THR A 71 -12.43 -11.62 -33.64
CA THR A 71 -11.70 -12.70 -32.97
C THR A 71 -10.20 -12.71 -33.25
N SER A 72 -9.74 -11.98 -34.28
CA SER A 72 -8.33 -11.88 -34.67
C SER A 72 -7.41 -11.40 -33.54
N PHE A 73 -7.94 -10.59 -32.61
CA PHE A 73 -7.22 -10.02 -31.48
C PHE A 73 -7.46 -10.75 -30.15
N ASN A 74 -8.36 -11.74 -30.10
CA ASN A 74 -8.70 -12.49 -28.88
C ASN A 74 -7.67 -13.58 -28.51
N LYS A 75 -6.44 -13.46 -29.01
CA LYS A 75 -5.37 -14.43 -28.75
C LYS A 75 -4.57 -14.00 -27.53
N SER A 76 -4.18 -14.97 -26.69
CA SER A 76 -3.33 -14.69 -25.53
C SER A 76 -2.00 -14.01 -25.90
N SER A 77 -1.48 -14.26 -27.10
CA SER A 77 -0.27 -13.60 -27.60
C SER A 77 -0.44 -12.08 -27.73
N VAL A 78 -1.62 -11.60 -28.13
CA VAL A 78 -1.92 -10.16 -28.28
C VAL A 78 -2.04 -9.53 -26.89
N ILE A 79 -2.77 -10.18 -25.97
CA ILE A 79 -2.90 -9.70 -24.58
C ILE A 79 -1.52 -9.59 -23.92
N ASN A 80 -0.68 -10.62 -24.05
CA ASN A 80 0.68 -10.62 -23.52
C ASN A 80 1.57 -9.56 -24.20
N GLY A 81 1.37 -9.30 -25.49
CA GLY A 81 2.07 -8.23 -26.23
C GLY A 81 1.74 -6.86 -25.66
N VAL A 82 0.45 -6.56 -25.50
CA VAL A 82 -0.02 -5.31 -24.88
C VAL A 82 0.48 -5.19 -23.44
N GLU A 83 0.38 -6.25 -22.62
CA GLU A 83 0.89 -6.23 -21.25
C GLU A 83 2.38 -5.87 -21.19
N LYS A 84 3.21 -6.49 -22.05
CA LYS A 84 4.65 -6.18 -22.14
C LYS A 84 4.91 -4.74 -22.56
N MET A 85 4.11 -4.19 -23.47
CA MET A 85 4.22 -2.78 -23.85
C MET A 85 3.91 -1.86 -22.66
N LEU A 86 2.86 -2.17 -21.89
CA LEU A 86 2.49 -1.39 -20.71
C LEU A 86 3.60 -1.38 -19.65
N GLN A 87 4.29 -2.50 -19.45
CA GLN A 87 5.39 -2.62 -18.46
C GLN A 87 6.56 -1.65 -18.72
N SER A 88 6.79 -1.23 -19.97
CA SER A 88 7.87 -0.28 -20.31
C SER A 88 7.40 1.18 -20.43
N GLN A 89 6.10 1.46 -20.29
CA GLN A 89 5.60 2.82 -20.34
C GLN A 89 5.84 3.57 -19.02
N PRO A 90 6.33 4.82 -19.03
CA PRO A 90 6.61 5.59 -17.82
C PRO A 90 5.42 5.73 -16.87
N THR A 91 4.19 5.76 -17.39
CA THR A 91 2.97 5.85 -16.58
C THR A 91 2.78 4.65 -15.65
N HIS A 92 3.20 3.46 -16.10
CA HIS A 92 3.01 2.21 -15.36
C HIS A 92 4.31 1.74 -14.69
N SER A 93 5.46 2.03 -15.28
CA SER A 93 6.76 1.49 -14.87
C SER A 93 7.30 2.14 -13.60
N VAL A 94 7.48 1.35 -12.53
CA VAL A 94 8.09 1.79 -11.27
C VAL A 94 9.08 0.77 -10.71
N GLU A 95 9.86 1.20 -9.71
CA GLU A 95 10.73 0.33 -8.91
C GLU A 95 10.23 0.23 -7.47
N SER A 96 10.85 -0.61 -6.65
CA SER A 96 10.45 -0.78 -5.23
C SER A 96 10.48 0.52 -4.42
N SER A 97 11.39 1.44 -4.76
CA SER A 97 11.54 2.75 -4.10
C SER A 97 10.37 3.70 -4.31
N TYR A 98 9.47 3.41 -5.26
CA TYR A 98 8.25 4.17 -5.47
C TYR A 98 7.24 3.97 -4.33
N TRP A 99 7.22 2.77 -3.74
CA TRP A 99 6.22 2.38 -2.75
C TRP A 99 6.56 2.89 -1.36
N ASP A 100 5.56 3.40 -0.64
CA ASP A 100 5.67 3.86 0.75
C ASP A 100 6.83 4.85 1.00
N ALA A 101 7.21 5.64 -0.01
CA ALA A 101 8.35 6.57 0.05
C ALA A 101 8.12 7.75 1.01
N HIS A 102 6.86 8.08 1.27
CA HIS A 102 6.47 9.17 2.16
C HIS A 102 6.28 8.66 3.59
N THR A 103 7.37 8.71 4.35
CA THR A 103 7.48 8.19 5.73
C THR A 103 6.41 8.66 6.73
N TYR A 104 5.79 9.82 6.50
CA TYR A 104 4.77 10.40 7.38
C TYR A 104 3.34 10.21 6.88
N LEU A 105 3.13 9.51 5.76
CA LEU A 105 1.80 9.14 5.30
C LEU A 105 1.48 7.72 5.80
N LEU A 106 0.42 7.61 6.59
CA LEU A 106 -0.07 6.35 7.11
C LEU A 106 -1.35 5.94 6.35
N GLY A 107 -1.31 4.78 5.71
CA GLY A 107 -2.50 4.17 5.14
C GLY A 107 -3.41 3.58 6.22
N THR A 108 -4.71 3.82 6.12
CA THR A 108 -5.73 3.27 7.02
C THR A 108 -6.95 2.81 6.21
N PRO A 109 -7.90 2.06 6.80
CA PRO A 109 -9.14 1.70 6.10
C PRO A 109 -10.01 2.90 5.67
N ASN A 110 -9.85 4.06 6.33
CA ASN A 110 -10.64 5.28 6.04
C ASN A 110 -9.87 6.31 5.20
N GLY A 111 -8.72 5.94 4.63
CA GLY A 111 -7.88 6.82 3.83
C GLY A 111 -6.49 7.03 4.42
N THR A 112 -5.89 8.16 4.09
CA THR A 112 -4.49 8.48 4.42
C THR A 112 -4.43 9.51 5.53
N VAL A 113 -3.65 9.22 6.57
CA VAL A 113 -3.35 10.16 7.67
C VAL A 113 -1.99 10.78 7.42
N ASP A 114 -1.90 12.12 7.47
CA ASP A 114 -0.62 12.81 7.58
C ASP A 114 -0.22 12.85 9.06
N LEU A 115 0.82 12.11 9.43
CA LEU A 115 1.27 11.98 10.82
C LEU A 115 1.87 13.27 11.40
N LYS A 116 2.19 14.27 10.57
CA LYS A 116 2.67 15.57 11.05
C LYS A 116 1.53 16.47 11.49
N THR A 117 0.40 16.44 10.79
CA THR A 117 -0.74 17.31 11.09
C THR A 117 -1.84 16.59 11.86
N GLY A 118 -1.91 15.26 11.75
CA GLY A 118 -3.02 14.45 12.24
C GLY A 118 -4.22 14.40 11.29
N ASP A 119 -4.12 15.02 10.10
CA ASP A 119 -5.25 15.13 9.18
C ASP A 119 -5.51 13.80 8.48
N LEU A 120 -6.76 13.34 8.53
CA LEU A 120 -7.26 12.23 7.73
C LEU A 120 -7.88 12.77 6.44
N ARG A 121 -7.43 12.26 5.29
CA ARG A 121 -7.97 12.59 3.98
C ARG A 121 -8.27 11.34 3.15
N PRO A 122 -9.10 11.44 2.10
CA PRO A 122 -9.28 10.36 1.14
C PRO A 122 -7.93 9.87 0.60
N ALA A 123 -7.83 8.56 0.42
CA ALA A 123 -6.66 7.95 -0.17
C ALA A 123 -6.40 8.48 -1.58
N CYS A 124 -5.13 8.65 -1.93
CA CYS A 124 -4.72 9.09 -3.26
C CYS A 124 -3.77 8.06 -3.89
N PRO A 125 -3.98 7.63 -5.14
CA PRO A 125 -3.04 6.74 -5.83
C PRO A 125 -1.62 7.30 -5.89
N LYS A 126 -1.47 8.64 -5.90
CA LYS A 126 -0.17 9.33 -5.95
C LYS A 126 0.64 9.19 -4.66
N ASP A 127 0.01 8.82 -3.54
CA ASP A 127 0.72 8.59 -2.27
C ASP A 127 1.55 7.29 -2.31
N ALA A 128 1.30 6.41 -3.28
CA ALA A 128 1.99 5.14 -3.47
C ALA A 128 2.02 4.24 -2.22
N ILE A 129 0.96 4.30 -1.42
CA ILE A 129 0.80 3.51 -0.19
C ILE A 129 0.43 2.07 -0.56
N THR A 130 1.21 1.11 -0.08
CA THR A 130 0.92 -0.33 -0.17
C THR A 130 0.56 -0.94 1.18
N LYS A 131 0.89 -0.25 2.28
CA LYS A 131 0.68 -0.72 3.65
C LYS A 131 -0.45 0.07 4.31
N VAL A 132 -1.39 -0.66 4.89
CA VAL A 132 -2.53 -0.09 5.63
C VAL A 132 -2.62 -0.71 7.01
N THR A 133 -2.99 0.10 8.01
CA THR A 133 -3.31 -0.37 9.35
C THR A 133 -4.62 -1.15 9.36
N ALA A 134 -4.86 -1.93 10.43
CA ALA A 134 -6.11 -2.68 10.60
C ALA A 134 -7.31 -1.79 10.97
N CYS A 135 -7.05 -0.62 11.54
CA CYS A 135 -8.06 0.36 11.93
C CYS A 135 -7.64 1.79 11.55
N ALA A 136 -8.63 2.67 11.45
CA ALA A 136 -8.43 4.11 11.26
C ALA A 136 -8.49 4.84 12.61
N PRO A 137 -7.92 6.05 12.71
CA PRO A 137 -8.15 6.92 13.86
C PRO A 137 -9.64 7.20 14.05
N GLU A 138 -10.06 7.22 15.31
CA GLU A 138 -11.42 7.57 15.73
C GLU A 138 -11.34 8.64 16.82
N GLU A 139 -12.31 9.55 16.84
CA GLU A 139 -12.42 10.52 17.92
C GLU A 139 -12.78 9.85 19.25
N GLY A 140 -12.17 10.32 20.33
CA GLY A 140 -12.46 9.86 21.68
C GLY A 140 -11.23 9.43 22.44
N SER A 141 -11.46 8.87 23.63
CA SER A 141 -10.40 8.38 24.50
C SER A 141 -10.47 6.85 24.57
N PRO A 142 -9.38 6.13 24.24
CA PRO A 142 -9.34 4.68 24.37
C PRO A 142 -9.17 4.31 25.86
N ALA A 143 -10.21 4.51 26.66
CA ALA A 143 -10.15 4.45 28.12
C ALA A 143 -9.61 3.10 28.66
N THR A 144 -9.99 1.99 28.03
CA THR A 144 -9.48 0.65 28.38
C THR A 144 -7.98 0.52 28.10
N TRP A 145 -7.51 1.09 26.98
CA TRP A 145 -6.09 1.07 26.62
C TRP A 145 -5.27 1.96 27.55
N LEU A 146 -5.75 3.16 27.86
CA LEU A 146 -5.07 4.08 28.78
C LEU A 146 -4.98 3.51 30.20
N ARG A 147 -6.06 2.89 30.70
CA ARG A 147 -6.05 2.19 32.00
C ARG A 147 -5.06 1.02 31.98
N PHE A 148 -5.04 0.23 30.91
CA PHE A 148 -4.07 -0.84 30.75
C PHE A 148 -2.63 -0.32 30.80
N LEU A 149 -2.32 0.77 30.09
CA LEU A 149 -0.98 1.35 30.11
C LEU A 149 -0.58 1.81 31.52
N ASP A 150 -1.48 2.51 32.22
CA ASP A 150 -1.27 2.97 33.60
C ASP A 150 -1.01 1.80 34.57
N GLU A 151 -1.83 0.75 34.53
CA GLU A 151 -1.66 -0.44 35.37
C GLU A 151 -0.37 -1.21 35.00
N ALA A 152 -0.09 -1.38 33.71
CA ALA A 152 1.06 -2.16 33.24
C ALA A 152 2.41 -1.48 33.52
N THR A 153 2.44 -0.15 33.63
CA THR A 153 3.64 0.61 34.00
C THR A 153 3.74 0.87 35.50
N GLY A 154 2.80 0.36 36.31
CA GLY A 154 2.80 0.59 37.76
C GLY A 154 2.54 2.06 38.13
N HIS A 155 1.66 2.72 37.38
CA HIS A 155 1.30 4.13 37.51
C HIS A 155 2.46 5.10 37.26
N ASP A 156 3.43 4.71 36.42
CA ASP A 156 4.52 5.58 35.97
C ASP A 156 4.10 6.36 34.70
N PRO A 157 3.80 7.67 34.80
CA PRO A 157 3.37 8.47 33.66
C PRO A 157 4.47 8.71 32.62
N GLU A 158 5.75 8.71 33.02
CA GLU A 158 6.87 8.84 32.09
C GLU A 158 7.03 7.58 31.25
N MET A 159 6.84 6.41 31.86
CA MET A 159 6.84 5.15 31.13
C MET A 159 5.65 5.02 30.18
N VAL A 160 4.44 5.48 30.57
CA VAL A 160 3.27 5.55 29.68
C VAL A 160 3.58 6.43 28.47
N ARG A 161 4.09 7.65 28.72
CA ARG A 161 4.48 8.60 27.67
C ARG A 161 5.52 7.98 26.73
N TYR A 162 6.55 7.34 27.28
CA TYR A 162 7.59 6.68 26.50
C TYR A 162 7.03 5.59 25.58
N LEU A 163 6.17 4.70 26.11
CA LEU A 163 5.53 3.66 25.30
C LEU A 163 4.67 4.25 24.17
N GLN A 164 3.92 5.32 24.44
CA GLN A 164 3.15 6.02 23.41
C GLN A 164 4.02 6.67 22.34
N GLN A 165 5.15 7.27 22.72
CA GLN A 165 6.11 7.82 21.76
C GLN A 165 6.68 6.74 20.83
N ILE A 166 6.98 5.57 21.37
CA ILE A 166 7.45 4.44 20.56
C ILE A 166 6.37 3.96 19.60
N CYS A 167 5.12 3.85 20.06
CA CYS A 167 4.00 3.51 19.18
C CYS A 167 3.84 4.55 18.05
N GLY A 168 3.97 5.85 18.37
CA GLY A 168 3.94 6.92 17.38
C GLY A 168 5.08 6.81 16.36
N TYR A 169 6.30 6.52 16.82
CA TYR A 169 7.46 6.29 15.95
C TYR A 169 7.24 5.08 15.04
N ALA A 170 6.71 3.97 15.58
CA ALA A 170 6.43 2.75 14.83
C ALA A 170 5.35 2.90 13.74
N LEU A 171 4.49 3.92 13.84
CA LEU A 171 3.53 4.26 12.77
C LEU A 171 4.20 4.96 11.59
N THR A 172 5.39 5.53 11.79
CA THR A 172 6.16 6.12 10.68
C THR A 172 6.86 5.04 9.87
N GLY A 173 7.06 5.29 8.59
CA GLY A 173 7.94 4.48 7.75
C GLY A 173 9.44 4.68 8.02
N ASP A 174 9.83 5.39 9.10
CA ASP A 174 11.23 5.73 9.36
C ASP A 174 11.90 4.56 10.06
N THR A 175 12.91 3.98 9.42
CA THR A 175 13.72 2.90 9.99
C THR A 175 15.08 3.39 10.46
N LYS A 176 15.34 4.72 10.50
CA LYS A 176 16.64 5.28 10.89
C LYS A 176 17.03 4.95 12.32
N GLU A 177 16.06 4.83 13.23
CA GLU A 177 16.37 4.34 14.56
C GLU A 177 16.41 2.81 14.57
N HIS A 178 17.63 2.27 14.65
CA HIS A 178 17.87 0.89 15.08
C HIS A 178 17.56 0.75 16.58
N ALA A 179 16.34 1.09 16.99
CA ALA A 179 15.91 1.03 18.38
C ALA A 179 15.39 -0.37 18.70
N LEU A 180 16.07 -1.04 19.63
CA LEU A 180 15.61 -2.26 20.28
C LEU A 180 14.89 -1.88 21.56
N PHE A 181 13.57 -2.02 21.58
CA PHE A 181 12.77 -1.69 22.74
C PHE A 181 12.60 -2.93 23.62
N PHE A 182 13.30 -2.94 24.74
CA PHE A 182 13.14 -3.99 25.71
C PHE A 182 12.04 -3.64 26.71
N VAL A 183 10.92 -4.36 26.64
CA VAL A 183 9.93 -4.34 27.69
C VAL A 183 10.39 -5.30 28.79
N HIS A 184 11.11 -4.80 29.80
CA HIS A 184 11.58 -5.58 30.96
C HIS A 184 10.57 -5.52 32.13
N GLY A 185 10.58 -6.54 32.99
CA GLY A 185 9.60 -6.70 34.08
C GLY A 185 9.33 -8.18 34.36
N HIS A 186 9.06 -8.53 35.63
CA HIS A 186 8.69 -9.90 36.04
C HIS A 186 7.47 -10.38 35.23
N GLY A 187 7.42 -11.69 34.92
CA GLY A 187 6.39 -12.28 34.06
C GLY A 187 4.97 -11.97 34.57
N GLY A 188 4.03 -11.72 33.64
CA GLY A 188 2.62 -11.44 33.96
C GLY A 188 2.15 -9.99 33.75
N ASN A 189 3.06 -9.04 33.49
CA ASN A 189 2.73 -7.60 33.46
C ASN A 189 2.19 -7.07 32.10
N GLY A 190 1.37 -7.84 31.37
CA GLY A 190 0.68 -7.30 30.18
C GLY A 190 1.54 -7.05 28.93
N LYS A 191 2.83 -7.36 28.92
CA LYS A 191 3.74 -7.12 27.77
C LYS A 191 3.24 -7.74 26.47
N SER A 192 2.79 -8.99 26.52
CA SER A 192 2.22 -9.67 25.35
C SER A 192 0.94 -9.00 24.88
N VAL A 193 0.12 -8.48 25.82
CA VAL A 193 -1.09 -7.72 25.49
C VAL A 193 -0.72 -6.43 24.75
N PHE A 194 0.26 -5.67 25.24
CA PHE A 194 0.77 -4.47 24.58
C PHE A 194 1.25 -4.78 23.16
N LEU A 195 2.18 -5.73 23.02
CA LEU A 195 2.77 -6.08 21.72
C LEU A 195 1.73 -6.61 20.73
N ASN A 196 0.80 -7.45 21.19
CA ASN A 196 -0.26 -7.99 20.34
C ASN A 196 -1.26 -6.91 19.92
N THR A 197 -1.57 -5.95 20.81
CA THR A 197 -2.48 -4.84 20.49
C THR A 197 -1.86 -3.94 19.42
N VAL A 198 -0.61 -3.51 19.61
CA VAL A 198 0.08 -2.65 18.64
C VAL A 198 0.32 -3.38 17.31
N ALA A 199 0.73 -4.65 17.36
CA ALA A 199 0.86 -5.48 16.15
C ALA A 199 -0.49 -5.66 15.42
N GLY A 200 -1.59 -5.78 16.16
CA GLY A 200 -2.94 -5.84 15.61
C GLY A 200 -3.32 -4.55 14.88
N ILE A 201 -2.98 -3.38 15.43
CA ILE A 201 -3.22 -2.08 14.79
C ILE A 201 -2.39 -1.93 13.51
N LEU A 202 -1.11 -2.28 13.54
CA LEU A 202 -0.19 -2.10 12.41
C LEU A 202 -0.48 -3.03 11.21
N ALA A 203 -1.30 -4.08 11.38
CA ALA A 203 -1.53 -5.12 10.38
C ALA A 203 -0.24 -5.88 9.96
N ASP A 204 -0.39 -6.97 9.20
CA ASP A 204 0.58 -8.07 9.19
C ASP A 204 2.01 -7.67 8.74
N GLU A 205 2.17 -6.88 7.67
CA GLU A 205 3.49 -6.48 7.17
C GLU A 205 4.18 -5.39 8.00
N ALA A 206 3.46 -4.38 8.50
CA ALA A 206 4.06 -3.39 9.41
C ALA A 206 4.29 -4.00 10.82
N SER A 207 3.47 -4.97 11.23
CA SER A 207 3.68 -5.73 12.47
C SER A 207 4.97 -6.55 12.44
N ARG A 208 5.40 -7.07 11.28
CA ARG A 208 6.66 -7.81 11.14
C ARG A 208 7.88 -6.94 11.40
N VAL A 209 7.88 -5.71 10.88
CA VAL A 209 8.93 -4.72 11.12
C VAL A 209 8.94 -4.31 12.60
N PHE A 210 7.77 -4.02 13.15
CA PHE A 210 7.60 -3.72 14.58
C PHE A 210 8.12 -4.84 15.47
N ARG A 211 7.70 -6.09 15.25
CA ARG A 211 8.17 -7.26 16.02
C ARG A 211 9.67 -7.51 15.89
N ARG A 212 10.29 -7.10 14.78
CA ARG A 212 11.76 -7.20 14.61
C ARG A 212 12.51 -6.15 15.44
N GLN A 213 11.94 -4.94 15.59
CA GLN A 213 12.46 -3.91 16.48
C GLN A 213 12.24 -4.27 17.96
N PHE A 214 11.16 -4.97 18.27
CA PHE A 214 10.84 -5.46 19.61
C PHE A 214 11.22 -6.94 19.76
N GLN A 215 12.53 -7.25 19.78
CA GLN A 215 12.95 -8.59 20.16
C GLN A 215 12.53 -8.89 21.61
N LEU A 216 11.77 -9.97 21.79
CA LEU A 216 11.52 -10.55 23.11
C LEU A 216 12.85 -11.07 23.66
N GLY A 217 13.49 -10.29 24.51
CA GLY A 217 14.62 -10.74 25.30
C GLY A 217 14.20 -11.84 26.27
N TYR A 218 14.17 -13.10 25.82
CA TYR A 218 14.35 -14.25 26.70
C TYR A 218 15.86 -14.40 26.94
N ALA A 219 16.44 -13.44 27.67
CA ALA A 219 17.74 -13.67 28.28
C ALA A 219 17.53 -14.65 29.44
N THR A 220 17.66 -15.94 29.15
CA THR A 220 17.88 -16.95 30.19
C THR A 220 19.23 -16.63 30.81
N ILE A 221 19.21 -16.06 32.02
CA ILE A 221 20.42 -15.96 32.84
C ILE A 221 20.69 -17.39 33.34
N SER A 222 21.74 -18.02 32.80
CA SER A 222 22.48 -19.08 33.48
C SER A 222 23.60 -18.47 34.31
#